data_AF-A0A0R2CP93-F1
#
_entry.id   AF-A0A0R2CP93-F1
#
_cell.length_a   1.000
_cell.length_b   1.000
_cell.length_c   1.000
_cell.angle_alpha   90.00
_cell.angle_beta   90.00
_cell.angle_gamma   90.00
#
_symmetry.space_group_name_H-M   'P 1'
#
loop_
_entity.id
_entity.type
_entity.pdbx_description
1 polymer ?
#
loop_
_entity_poly.entity_id
_entity_poly.type
_entity_poly.pdbx_seq_one_letter_code
_entity_poly.pdbx_strand_id
1 'polypeptide(L)'
;MLLDNYFLKNSTFKKISFITNILNFLVQSPVIFSYNETKEWRMRIMHLVDVSNSYSRKIKRELEVSTAHFIKIYTLGNTRVVYKRKAQTDELLVSNRLRPVSDQEIDFVLKKLVNLTQKDVQITRTKTLVDILLPANQ
;
A
#
# COMPACT_ATOMS: atom_id res chain seq x y z
N MET A 1 -39.71 16.67 -37.26
CA MET A 1 -40.13 17.97 -37.84
C MET A 1 -41.57 18.17 -37.44
N LEU A 2 -41.97 18.98 -36.47
CA LEU A 2 -41.44 20.22 -35.90
C LEU A 2 -41.80 20.22 -34.41
N LEU A 3 -40.85 20.54 -33.54
CA LEU A 3 -41.07 21.26 -32.26
C LEU A 3 -39.71 21.70 -31.67
N ASP A 4 -38.79 22.11 -32.54
CA ASP A 4 -37.62 22.89 -32.13
C ASP A 4 -38.05 24.37 -32.08
N ASN A 5 -37.60 25.08 -31.04
CA ASN A 5 -37.58 26.55 -30.88
C ASN A 5 -38.50 27.22 -29.86
N TYR A 6 -38.90 26.56 -28.78
CA TYR A 6 -39.40 27.29 -27.61
C TYR A 6 -38.92 26.65 -26.31
N PHE A 7 -37.65 26.80 -25.92
CA PHE A 7 -37.28 26.80 -24.49
C PHE A 7 -35.86 27.37 -24.26
N LEU A 8 -35.52 28.44 -24.99
CA LEU A 8 -34.38 29.31 -24.70
C LEU A 8 -34.86 30.70 -24.28
N LYS A 9 -35.48 30.80 -23.10
CA LYS A 9 -35.58 32.06 -22.35
C LYS A 9 -36.15 31.77 -20.97
N ASN A 10 -35.29 31.45 -20.00
CA ASN A 10 -35.58 31.67 -18.57
C ASN A 10 -34.30 31.51 -17.74
N SER A 11 -33.78 32.63 -17.24
CA SER A 11 -32.62 32.72 -16.34
C SER A 11 -32.80 31.91 -15.04
N THR A 12 -34.05 31.73 -14.61
CA THR A 12 -34.44 30.93 -13.44
C THR A 12 -34.19 29.43 -13.63
N PHE A 13 -34.35 28.88 -14.84
CA PHE A 13 -34.14 27.46 -15.11
C PHE A 13 -32.66 27.06 -15.10
N LYS A 14 -31.76 27.94 -15.56
CA LYS A 14 -30.30 27.72 -15.41
C LYS A 14 -29.87 27.68 -13.95
N LYS A 15 -30.48 28.51 -13.08
CA LYS A 15 -30.16 28.55 -11.64
C LYS A 15 -30.67 27.29 -10.92
N ILE A 16 -31.86 26.80 -11.28
CA ILE A 16 -32.43 25.56 -10.74
C ILE A 16 -31.61 24.34 -11.22
N SER A 17 -31.22 24.30 -12.51
CA SER A 17 -30.33 23.26 -13.05
C SER A 17 -28.94 23.26 -12.41
N PHE A 18 -28.43 24.41 -11.96
CA PHE A 18 -27.15 24.52 -11.25
C PHE A 18 -27.28 24.05 -9.80
N ILE A 19 -28.36 24.39 -9.11
CA ILE A 19 -28.63 23.96 -7.72
C ILE A 19 -28.93 22.46 -7.66
N THR A 20 -29.64 21.88 -8.65
CA THR A 20 -29.87 20.43 -8.71
C THR A 20 -28.59 19.65 -9.02
N ASN A 21 -27.66 20.19 -9.81
CA ASN A 21 -26.33 19.59 -9.98
C ASN A 21 -25.47 19.66 -8.71
N ILE A 22 -25.54 20.75 -7.94
CA ILE A 22 -24.82 20.86 -6.65
C ILE A 22 -25.46 19.95 -5.58
N LEU A 23 -26.78 19.84 -5.53
CA LEU A 23 -27.43 18.90 -4.61
C LEU A 23 -27.12 17.45 -4.99
N ASN A 24 -27.10 17.08 -6.27
CA ASN A 24 -26.70 15.74 -6.71
C ASN A 24 -25.22 15.45 -6.45
N PHE A 25 -24.35 16.46 -6.45
CA PHE A 25 -22.96 16.33 -6.01
C PHE A 25 -22.83 16.11 -4.51
N LEU A 26 -23.73 16.68 -3.70
CA LEU A 26 -23.76 16.51 -2.23
C LEU A 26 -24.53 15.26 -1.76
N VAL A 27 -25.33 14.64 -2.63
CA VAL A 27 -26.09 13.39 -2.38
C VAL A 27 -25.33 12.14 -2.83
N GLN A 28 -24.17 12.29 -3.50
CA GLN A 28 -23.17 11.23 -3.54
C GLN A 28 -22.59 11.10 -2.14
N SER A 29 -22.87 9.98 -1.49
CA SER A 29 -22.57 9.70 -0.09
C SER A 29 -21.19 10.24 0.33
N PRO A 30 -21.09 11.21 1.26
CA PRO A 30 -19.79 11.77 1.69
C PRO A 30 -18.86 10.71 2.32
N VAL A 31 -19.41 9.53 2.62
CA VAL A 31 -18.68 8.38 3.15
C VAL A 31 -17.77 7.72 2.09
N ILE A 32 -18.10 7.82 0.79
CA ILE A 32 -17.35 7.14 -0.29
C ILE A 32 -16.24 8.04 -0.86
N PHE A 33 -16.39 9.37 -0.82
CA PHE A 33 -15.34 10.32 -1.24
C PHE A 33 -14.09 10.33 -0.32
N SER A 34 -14.04 9.51 0.73
CA SER A 34 -13.03 9.65 1.79
C SER A 34 -12.04 8.49 1.90
N TYR A 35 -12.34 7.26 1.49
CA TYR A 35 -11.48 6.12 1.82
C TYR A 35 -10.39 5.79 0.78
N ASN A 36 -10.74 5.76 -0.52
CA ASN A 36 -9.77 5.38 -1.55
C ASN A 36 -8.71 6.46 -1.77
N GLU A 37 -9.10 7.73 -1.81
CA GLU A 37 -8.15 8.84 -1.89
C GLU A 37 -7.25 8.87 -0.65
N THR A 38 -7.78 8.72 0.56
CA THR A 38 -6.93 8.70 1.78
C THR A 38 -6.00 7.48 1.81
N LYS A 39 -6.44 6.31 1.34
CA LYS A 39 -5.57 5.14 1.20
C LYS A 39 -4.44 5.42 0.20
N GLU A 40 -4.74 6.03 -0.96
CA GLU A 40 -3.72 6.41 -1.94
C GLU A 40 -2.75 7.45 -1.39
N TRP A 41 -3.24 8.51 -0.74
CA TRP A 41 -2.39 9.52 -0.08
C TRP A 41 -1.51 8.88 0.99
N ARG A 42 -2.07 7.98 1.80
CA ARG A 42 -1.34 7.24 2.84
C ARG A 42 -0.27 6.31 2.25
N MET A 43 -0.53 5.74 1.08
CA MET A 43 0.46 4.94 0.34
C MET A 43 1.54 5.81 -0.32
N ARG A 44 1.22 7.05 -0.74
CA ARG A 44 2.20 8.00 -1.31
C ARG A 44 3.19 8.53 -0.26
N ILE A 45 2.76 8.70 0.99
CA ILE A 45 3.64 9.13 2.10
C ILE A 45 4.46 7.97 2.70
N MET A 46 4.09 6.71 2.39
CA MET A 46 4.86 5.55 2.83
C MET A 46 6.16 5.49 2.04
N HIS A 47 7.29 5.67 2.73
CA HIS A 47 8.62 5.62 2.13
C HIS A 47 9.40 4.44 2.67
N LEU A 48 9.83 3.54 1.77
CA LEU A 48 10.73 2.45 2.09
C LEU A 48 12.17 2.92 1.87
N VAL A 49 12.96 2.96 2.93
CA VAL A 49 14.36 3.43 2.89
C VAL A 49 15.28 2.25 3.14
N ASP A 50 16.25 2.03 2.25
CA ASP A 50 17.30 1.03 2.45
C ASP A 50 18.29 1.54 3.52
N VAL A 51 18.37 0.82 4.62
CA VAL A 51 19.26 1.12 5.75
C VAL A 51 20.29 0.01 5.97
N SER A 52 20.49 -0.88 4.99
CA SER A 52 21.34 -2.08 5.11
C SER A 52 22.75 -1.76 5.58
N ASN A 53 23.32 -0.63 5.13
CA ASN A 53 24.67 -0.20 5.52
C ASN A 53 24.82 -0.05 7.04
N SER A 54 23.80 0.49 7.71
CA SER A 54 23.77 0.65 9.17
C SER A 54 23.73 -0.69 9.93
N TYR A 55 23.45 -1.79 9.23
CA TYR A 55 23.40 -3.15 9.76
C TYR A 55 24.46 -4.07 9.16
N SER A 56 25.44 -3.54 8.42
CA SER A 56 26.46 -4.30 7.68
C SER A 56 27.11 -5.43 8.50
N ARG A 57 27.51 -5.15 9.75
CA ARG A 57 28.11 -6.16 10.65
C ARG A 57 27.16 -7.33 10.96
N LYS A 58 25.87 -7.05 11.18
CA LYS A 58 24.86 -8.09 11.46
C LYS A 58 24.52 -8.87 10.20
N ILE A 59 24.38 -8.18 9.07
CA ILE A 59 24.15 -8.81 7.77
C ILE A 59 25.29 -9.76 7.43
N LYS A 60 26.55 -9.30 7.53
CA LYS A 60 27.73 -10.13 7.29
C LYS A 60 27.72 -11.40 8.15
N ARG A 61 27.48 -11.24 9.46
CA ARG A 61 27.42 -12.38 10.38
C ARG A 61 26.32 -13.38 10.00
N GLU A 62 25.13 -12.90 9.65
CA GLU A 62 24.01 -13.77 9.24
C GLU A 62 24.32 -14.52 7.94
N LEU A 63 24.97 -13.87 6.97
CA LEU A 63 25.41 -14.49 5.72
C LEU A 63 26.49 -15.57 5.94
N GLU A 64 27.33 -15.42 6.98
CA GLU A 64 28.36 -16.41 7.32
C GLU A 64 27.80 -17.67 7.99
N VAL A 65 26.69 -17.56 8.72
CA VAL A 65 26.15 -18.66 9.56
C VAL A 65 24.86 -19.29 9.01
N SER A 66 24.22 -18.67 8.02
CA SER A 66 22.94 -19.14 7.46
C SER A 66 23.07 -19.51 5.99
N THR A 67 22.02 -20.13 5.44
CA THR A 67 21.91 -20.44 4.00
C THR A 67 21.45 -19.24 3.16
N ALA A 68 21.30 -18.06 3.77
CA ALA A 68 20.95 -16.85 3.06
C ALA A 68 22.18 -16.33 2.30
N HIS A 69 22.01 -15.97 1.03
CA HIS A 69 23.06 -15.38 0.21
C HIS A 69 22.80 -13.89 -0.10
N PHE A 70 21.64 -13.38 0.30
CA PHE A 70 21.28 -11.97 0.17
C PHE A 70 20.45 -11.54 1.36
N ILE A 71 20.79 -10.39 1.94
CA ILE A 71 20.01 -9.75 2.99
C ILE A 71 20.00 -8.24 2.74
N LYS A 72 18.80 -7.66 2.72
CA LYS A 72 18.59 -6.22 2.80
C LYS A 72 17.68 -5.85 3.96
N ILE A 73 17.94 -4.70 4.55
CA ILE A 73 17.14 -4.17 5.66
C ILE A 73 16.63 -2.80 5.27
N TYR A 74 15.32 -2.62 5.42
CA TYR A 74 14.62 -1.39 5.13
C TYR A 74 13.86 -0.88 6.35
N THR A 75 13.57 0.41 6.34
CA THR A 75 12.63 1.05 7.27
C THR A 75 11.45 1.63 6.52
N LEU A 76 10.27 1.44 7.09
CA LEU A 76 9.00 2.04 6.68
C LEU A 76 8.42 2.76 7.90
N GLY A 77 8.85 4.01 8.12
CA GLY A 77 8.59 4.71 9.38
C GLY A 77 9.12 3.92 10.59
N ASN A 78 8.24 3.55 11.51
CA ASN A 78 8.58 2.76 12.71
C ASN A 78 8.59 1.23 12.46
N THR A 79 8.20 0.80 11.26
CA THR A 79 8.22 -0.60 10.85
C THR A 79 9.57 -0.93 10.21
N ARG A 80 10.14 -2.08 10.55
CA ARG A 80 11.36 -2.62 9.93
C ARG A 80 11.00 -3.77 9.01
N VAL A 81 11.68 -3.82 7.87
CA VAL A 81 11.54 -4.89 6.89
C VAL A 81 12.90 -5.52 6.67
N VAL A 82 13.00 -6.83 6.76
CA VAL A 82 14.19 -7.59 6.39
C VAL A 82 13.82 -8.47 5.22
N TYR A 83 14.54 -8.32 4.10
CA TYR A 83 14.41 -9.17 2.94
C TYR A 83 15.59 -10.13 2.89
N LYS A 84 15.34 -11.43 3.00
CA LYS A 84 16.32 -12.50 2.88
C LYS A 84 16.05 -13.31 1.62
N ARG A 85 17.10 -13.67 0.88
CA ARG A 85 17.04 -14.70 -0.17
C ARG A 85 17.91 -15.89 0.20
N LYS A 86 17.35 -17.08 0.04
CA LYS A 86 18.01 -18.39 0.20
C LYS A 86 17.92 -19.12 -1.14
N ALA A 87 18.63 -20.24 -1.28
CA ALA A 87 18.72 -20.95 -2.55
C ALA A 87 17.36 -21.36 -3.15
N GLN A 88 16.36 -21.66 -2.30
CA GLN A 88 15.04 -22.15 -2.74
C GLN A 88 13.88 -21.24 -2.34
N THR A 89 14.11 -20.34 -1.38
CA THR A 89 13.04 -19.54 -0.78
C THR A 89 13.50 -18.13 -0.50
N ASP A 90 12.59 -17.20 -0.75
CA ASP A 90 12.73 -15.79 -0.40
C ASP A 90 11.78 -15.49 0.77
N GLU A 91 12.22 -14.64 1.68
CA GLU A 91 11.51 -14.36 2.94
C GLU A 91 11.53 -12.86 3.23
N LEU A 92 10.36 -12.31 3.59
CA LEU A 92 10.21 -10.95 4.08
C LEU A 92 9.73 -10.97 5.54
N LEU A 93 10.56 -10.46 6.44
CA LEU A 93 10.20 -10.25 7.83
C LEU A 93 9.82 -8.79 8.04
N VAL A 94 8.57 -8.54 8.41
CA VAL A 94 8.05 -7.19 8.69
C VAL A 94 7.72 -7.08 10.18
N SER A 95 8.35 -6.15 10.88
CA SER A 95 8.16 -6.00 12.32
C SER A 95 7.95 -4.56 12.74
N ASN A 96 7.10 -4.35 13.74
CA ASN A 96 6.91 -3.04 14.36
C ASN A 96 6.95 -3.19 15.87
N ARG A 97 7.74 -2.34 16.54
CA ARG A 97 7.97 -2.47 18.00
C ARG A 97 6.77 -2.07 18.84
N LEU A 98 5.90 -1.21 18.33
CA LEU A 98 4.87 -0.53 19.13
C LEU A 98 3.46 -1.09 18.89
N ARG A 99 3.19 -1.59 17.69
CA ARG A 99 1.86 -2.04 17.26
C ARG A 99 1.93 -3.22 16.30
N PRO A 100 0.82 -3.94 16.08
CA PRO A 100 0.72 -4.87 14.98
C PRO A 100 1.00 -4.18 13.63
N VAL A 101 1.62 -4.94 12.72
CA VAL A 101 1.84 -4.53 11.33
C VAL A 101 0.50 -4.55 10.61
N SER A 102 0.17 -3.45 9.92
CA SER A 102 -1.08 -3.32 9.18
C SER A 102 -0.99 -3.97 7.79
N ASP A 103 -2.12 -4.38 7.25
CA ASP A 103 -2.18 -4.99 5.90
C ASP A 103 -1.70 -4.05 4.80
N GLN A 104 -1.90 -2.75 4.98
CA GLN A 104 -1.41 -1.75 4.03
C GLN A 104 0.12 -1.67 3.99
N GLU A 105 0.78 -1.82 5.14
CA GLU A 105 2.24 -1.89 5.20
C GLU A 105 2.74 -3.15 4.48
N ILE A 106 2.05 -4.27 4.66
CA ILE A 106 2.38 -5.53 3.98
C ILE A 106 2.19 -5.40 2.47
N ASP A 107 1.03 -4.91 2.03
CA ASP A 107 0.73 -4.65 0.61
C ASP A 107 1.77 -3.75 -0.02
N PHE A 108 2.15 -2.67 0.68
CA PHE A 108 3.15 -1.72 0.22
C PHE A 108 4.53 -2.38 0.05
N VAL A 109 4.97 -3.16 1.04
CA VAL A 109 6.26 -3.85 1.01
C VAL A 109 6.29 -4.89 -0.12
N LEU A 110 5.25 -5.72 -0.24
CA LEU A 110 5.14 -6.73 -1.29
C LEU A 110 5.18 -6.09 -2.67
N LYS A 111 4.36 -5.06 -2.90
CA LYS A 111 4.32 -4.34 -4.17
C LYS A 111 5.66 -3.69 -4.51
N LYS A 112 6.34 -3.10 -3.53
CA LYS A 112 7.57 -2.33 -3.77
C LYS A 112 8.82 -3.19 -3.94
N LEU A 113 8.92 -4.32 -3.23
CA LEU A 113 10.12 -5.16 -3.23
C LEU A 113 10.05 -6.32 -4.20
N VAL A 114 8.86 -6.92 -4.40
CA VAL A 114 8.70 -8.15 -5.17
C VAL A 114 7.56 -8.12 -6.19
N ASN A 115 6.80 -7.01 -6.26
CA ASN A 115 5.67 -6.83 -7.16
C ASN A 115 4.59 -7.93 -7.04
N LEU A 116 4.37 -8.43 -5.81
CA LEU A 116 3.35 -9.42 -5.48
C LEU A 116 2.24 -8.80 -4.61
N THR A 117 1.17 -9.55 -4.40
CA THR A 117 0.09 -9.23 -3.47
C THR A 117 0.02 -10.25 -2.34
N GLN A 118 -0.74 -9.95 -1.28
CA GLN A 118 -0.94 -10.88 -0.17
C GLN A 118 -1.57 -12.23 -0.57
N LYS A 119 -2.19 -12.32 -1.75
CA LYS A 119 -2.78 -13.56 -2.27
C LYS A 119 -1.75 -14.52 -2.86
N ASP A 120 -0.58 -13.99 -3.24
CA ASP A 120 0.46 -14.73 -3.96
C ASP A 120 1.51 -15.33 -3.01
N VAL A 121 1.38 -15.08 -1.71
CA VAL A 121 2.41 -15.36 -0.70
C VAL A 121 1.80 -16.01 0.54
N GLN A 122 2.62 -16.72 1.31
CA GLN A 122 2.20 -17.29 2.58
C GLN A 122 2.55 -16.34 3.71
N ILE A 123 1.55 -15.89 4.47
CA ILE A 123 1.72 -14.90 5.54
C ILE A 123 1.45 -15.55 6.90
N THR A 124 2.44 -15.50 7.78
CA THR A 124 2.31 -15.91 9.18
C THR A 124 2.38 -14.67 10.07
N ARG A 125 1.32 -14.40 10.83
CA ARG A 125 1.24 -13.22 11.70
C ARG A 125 1.43 -13.58 13.15
N THR A 126 2.27 -12.81 13.83
CA THR A 126 2.36 -12.74 15.30
C THR A 126 2.01 -11.31 15.74
N LYS A 127 2.02 -11.04 17.05
CA LYS A 127 1.59 -9.75 17.63
C LYS A 127 2.23 -8.52 16.97
N THR A 128 3.54 -8.55 16.74
CA THR A 128 4.34 -7.42 16.26
C THR A 128 5.25 -7.77 15.07
N LEU A 129 5.22 -9.03 14.64
CA LEU A 129 6.05 -9.59 13.59
C LEU A 129 5.13 -10.28 12.59
N VAL A 130 5.44 -10.08 11.31
CA VAL A 130 4.81 -10.78 10.20
C VAL A 130 5.93 -11.41 9.39
N ASP A 131 5.83 -12.71 9.22
CA ASP A 131 6.68 -13.50 8.35
C ASP A 131 5.94 -13.76 7.04
N ILE A 132 6.62 -13.57 5.93
CA ILE A 132 6.08 -13.69 4.58
C ILE A 132 7.03 -14.56 3.78
N LEU A 133 6.58 -15.77 3.48
CA LEU A 133 7.28 -16.69 2.60
C LEU A 133 6.83 -16.44 1.17
N LEU A 134 7.81 -16.15 0.32
CA LEU A 134 7.61 -15.88 -1.09
C LEU A 134 7.68 -17.20 -1.87
N PRO A 135 6.87 -17.35 -2.93
CA PRO A 135 7.02 -18.50 -3.82
C PRO A 135 8.43 -18.52 -4.40
N ALA A 136 9.00 -19.72 -4.59
CA ALA A 136 10.31 -19.86 -5.21
C ALA A 136 10.30 -19.12 -6.56
N ASN A 137 11.29 -18.25 -6.79
CA ASN A 137 11.46 -17.60 -8.08
C ASN A 137 11.62 -18.71 -9.15
N GLN A 138 10.65 -18.83 -10.06
CA GLN A 138 10.78 -19.64 -11.26
C GLN A 138 11.84 -19.02 -12.19
#